data_AF-A0A6I7N5A5-F1
#
_entry.id   AF-A0A6I7N5A5-F1
#
_cell.length_a   1.000
_cell.length_b   1.000
_cell.length_c   1.000
_cell.angle_alpha   90.00
_cell.angle_beta   90.00
_cell.angle_gamma   90.00
#
_symmetry.space_group_name_H-M   'P 1'
#
loop_
_entity.id
_entity.type
_entity.pdbx_description
1 polymer ?
#
loop_
_entity_poly.entity_id
_entity_poly.type
_entity_poly.pdbx_seq_one_letter_code
_entity_poly.pdbx_strand_id
1 'polypeptide(L)'
;MEHDMSPKHTPSQALRIPTLAGYARRPRNRSGANGTYLQRLPLAGFEHHDARRLWPYLRTGQALLLSREFSNPVDPRAVRITWLGEHLGYLPRADNLLASDLLDHGAEIIARIHDLRESEDPWERITLNVYLTRSGRSSIPSLILMPSDARHL
;
A
#
# COMPACT_ATOMS: atom_id res chain seq x y z
N MET A 1 25.65 -60.23 51.86
CA MET A 1 24.90 -60.44 50.61
C MET A 1 25.56 -59.60 49.56
N GLU A 2 26.30 -60.26 48.67
CA GLU A 2 26.90 -59.68 47.46
C GLU A 2 25.85 -58.98 46.59
N HIS A 3 26.28 -57.92 45.92
CA HIS A 3 26.17 -57.66 44.47
C HIS A 3 26.66 -56.21 44.26
N ASP A 4 27.88 -56.01 43.78
CA ASP A 4 28.28 -56.04 42.37
C ASP A 4 28.12 -54.66 41.68
N MET A 5 29.09 -54.37 40.80
CA MET A 5 29.22 -53.25 39.84
C MET A 5 29.90 -51.94 40.28
N SER A 6 31.22 -51.92 40.07
CA SER A 6 32.02 -50.75 39.67
C SER A 6 31.61 -50.20 38.28
N PRO A 7 32.34 -49.24 37.68
CA PRO A 7 32.47 -47.83 38.03
C PRO A 7 32.08 -46.96 36.81
N LYS A 8 31.53 -45.74 36.98
CA LYS A 8 31.34 -44.85 35.82
C LYS A 8 31.72 -43.39 36.09
N HIS A 9 32.94 -43.08 35.63
CA HIS A 9 33.33 -41.91 34.84
C HIS A 9 33.28 -40.50 35.48
N THR A 10 34.48 -40.04 35.82
CA THR A 10 35.18 -38.81 35.39
C THR A 10 34.35 -37.63 34.86
N PRO A 11 34.65 -36.37 35.27
CA PRO A 11 33.91 -35.18 34.85
C PRO A 11 34.04 -34.95 33.35
N SER A 12 32.94 -35.17 32.63
CA SER A 12 32.87 -34.86 31.21
C SER A 12 32.55 -33.37 31.05
N GLN A 13 33.56 -32.65 30.60
CA GLN A 13 33.53 -31.29 30.08
C GLN A 13 32.24 -31.01 29.32
N ALA A 14 31.35 -30.20 29.89
CA ALA A 14 30.31 -29.55 29.12
C ALA A 14 30.98 -28.52 28.22
N LEU A 15 30.82 -28.71 26.91
CA LEU A 15 31.48 -27.94 25.87
C LEU A 15 31.25 -26.45 26.07
N ARG A 16 32.36 -25.70 25.93
CA ARG A 16 32.36 -24.28 25.57
C ARG A 16 31.35 -24.07 24.45
N ILE A 17 30.26 -23.35 24.74
CA ILE A 17 29.27 -22.96 23.75
C ILE A 17 29.98 -22.01 22.77
N PRO A 18 30.18 -22.35 21.49
CA PRO A 18 30.53 -21.33 20.52
C PRO A 18 29.27 -20.52 20.23
N THR A 19 29.14 -19.37 20.88
CA THR A 19 28.22 -18.31 20.46
C THR A 19 28.74 -17.75 19.14
N LEU A 20 28.29 -18.31 18.01
CA LEU A 20 28.46 -17.67 16.70
C LEU A 20 27.40 -18.20 15.74
N ALA A 21 26.31 -17.44 15.61
CA ALA A 21 26.12 -16.52 14.49
C ALA A 21 25.95 -17.26 13.14
N GLY A 22 24.83 -17.97 12.99
CA GLY A 22 24.46 -18.64 11.72
C GLY A 22 23.07 -18.29 11.18
N TYR A 23 22.18 -17.68 11.99
CA TYR A 23 20.85 -17.25 11.53
C TYR A 23 20.59 -15.76 11.74
N ALA A 24 21.63 -14.93 11.72
CA ALA A 24 21.43 -13.59 11.20
C ALA A 24 21.32 -13.74 9.67
N ARG A 25 20.16 -14.21 9.18
CA ARG A 25 19.73 -13.78 7.85
C ARG A 25 19.76 -12.27 7.95
N ARG A 26 20.83 -11.66 7.43
CA ARG A 26 20.89 -10.22 7.16
C ARG A 26 19.49 -9.89 6.64
N PRO A 27 18.71 -9.00 7.29
CA PRO A 27 17.50 -8.52 6.65
C PRO A 27 17.98 -7.97 5.31
N ARG A 28 17.74 -8.76 4.26
CA ARG A 28 17.96 -8.32 2.89
C ARG A 28 17.19 -7.03 2.83
N ASN A 29 17.97 -6.01 2.49
CA ASN A 29 17.60 -4.62 2.41
C ASN A 29 16.10 -4.42 2.22
N ARG A 30 15.50 -3.58 3.07
CA ARG A 30 14.10 -3.18 3.02
C ARG A 30 13.75 -2.67 1.61
N SER A 31 13.36 -3.56 0.71
CA SER A 31 12.48 -3.24 -0.40
C SER A 31 11.08 -3.16 0.20
N GLY A 32 10.87 -2.13 1.02
CA GLY A 32 9.66 -1.96 1.83
C GLY A 32 8.44 -1.72 0.95
N ALA A 33 7.36 -2.42 1.25
CA ALA A 33 5.98 -2.01 0.95
C ALA A 33 5.64 -1.54 -0.48
N ASN A 34 6.32 -2.07 -1.51
CA ASN A 34 5.96 -2.15 -2.94
C ASN A 34 5.09 -1.01 -3.55
N GLY A 35 5.43 0.26 -3.32
CA GLY A 35 4.86 1.36 -4.09
C GLY A 35 5.52 2.71 -3.86
N THR A 36 5.59 3.52 -4.91
CA THR A 36 6.10 4.89 -4.84
C THR A 36 4.97 5.80 -4.38
N TYR A 37 5.15 6.51 -3.27
CA TYR A 37 4.17 7.52 -2.84
C TYR A 37 4.06 8.63 -3.91
N LEU A 38 2.83 8.96 -4.27
CA LEU A 38 2.53 10.00 -5.26
C LEU A 38 2.06 11.27 -4.57
N GLN A 39 0.95 11.18 -3.84
CA GLN A 39 0.29 12.34 -3.24
C GLN A 39 -0.64 11.93 -2.11
N ARG A 40 -1.03 12.91 -1.28
CA ARG A 40 -2.03 12.77 -0.23
C ARG A 40 -3.23 13.62 -0.60
N LEU A 41 -4.42 13.04 -0.52
CA LEU A 41 -5.67 13.69 -0.90
C LEU A 41 -6.81 13.32 0.05
N PRO A 42 -7.80 14.19 0.25
CA PRO A 42 -9.04 13.82 0.90
C PRO A 42 -9.87 12.88 0.01
N LEU A 43 -10.72 12.06 0.62
CA LEU A 43 -11.77 11.33 -0.10
C LEU A 43 -12.94 12.28 -0.38
N ALA A 44 -13.35 12.38 -1.64
CA ALA A 44 -14.55 13.13 -2.02
C ALA A 44 -15.77 12.21 -2.08
N GLY A 45 -16.96 12.76 -1.79
CA GLY A 45 -18.23 12.04 -1.94
C GLY A 45 -18.56 11.06 -0.79
N PHE A 46 -17.88 11.17 0.36
CA PHE A 46 -18.14 10.33 1.54
C PHE A 46 -19.62 10.34 1.97
N GLU A 47 -20.33 11.46 1.77
CA GLU A 47 -21.73 11.59 2.18
C GLU A 47 -22.74 10.95 1.22
N HIS A 48 -22.36 10.69 -0.03
CA HIS A 48 -23.30 10.31 -1.09
C HIS A 48 -23.32 8.80 -1.39
N HIS A 49 -22.43 8.01 -0.76
CA HIS A 49 -22.19 6.60 -1.13
C HIS A 49 -22.12 5.67 0.10
N ASP A 50 -21.88 4.37 -0.15
CA ASP A 50 -21.79 3.32 0.87
C ASP A 50 -20.68 3.55 1.93
N ALA A 51 -19.88 4.60 1.77
CA ALA A 51 -18.85 5.01 2.73
C ALA A 51 -19.38 5.17 4.17
N ARG A 52 -20.61 5.68 4.36
CA ARG A 52 -21.24 5.77 5.69
C ARG A 52 -21.53 4.40 6.29
N ARG A 53 -21.93 3.41 5.47
CA ARG A 53 -22.14 2.03 5.89
C ARG A 53 -20.82 1.32 6.20
N LEU A 54 -19.76 1.66 5.45
CA LEU A 54 -18.47 1.01 5.54
C LEU A 54 -17.55 1.62 6.60
N TRP A 55 -17.82 2.84 7.07
CA TRP A 55 -17.09 3.54 8.13
C TRP A 55 -16.62 2.66 9.31
N PRO A 56 -17.48 1.86 9.97
CA PRO A 56 -17.05 1.03 11.11
C PRO A 56 -16.01 -0.03 10.75
N TYR A 57 -15.84 -0.35 9.46
CA TYR A 57 -14.89 -1.33 8.96
C TYR A 57 -13.62 -0.70 8.36
N LEU A 58 -13.59 0.62 8.17
CA LEU A 58 -12.41 1.31 7.66
C LEU A 58 -11.35 1.43 8.76
N ARG A 59 -10.09 1.21 8.41
CA ARG A 59 -8.94 1.34 9.31
C ARG A 59 -7.82 2.11 8.61
N THR A 60 -7.04 2.86 9.39
CA THR A 60 -5.81 3.48 8.88
C THR A 60 -4.84 2.41 8.38
N GLY A 61 -4.11 2.71 7.32
CA GLY A 61 -3.23 1.80 6.61
C GLY A 61 -3.91 0.87 5.60
N GLN A 62 -5.24 0.81 5.58
CA GLN A 62 -6.00 -0.09 4.71
C GLN A 62 -5.89 0.32 3.24
N ALA A 63 -5.65 -0.66 2.37
CA ALA A 63 -5.54 -0.43 0.93
C ALA A 63 -6.92 -0.35 0.27
N LEU A 64 -7.06 0.64 -0.61
CA LEU A 64 -8.23 0.92 -1.43
C LEU A 64 -7.82 0.86 -2.90
N LEU A 65 -8.73 0.40 -3.75
CA LEU A 65 -8.52 0.32 -5.18
C LEU A 65 -9.02 1.58 -5.87
N LEU A 66 -8.22 2.09 -6.79
CA LEU A 66 -8.59 3.20 -7.66
C LEU A 66 -8.86 2.65 -9.06
N SER A 67 -9.94 3.12 -9.66
CA SER A 67 -10.38 2.70 -10.99
C SER A 67 -10.91 3.88 -11.79
N ARG A 68 -10.70 3.87 -13.10
CA ARG A 68 -11.24 4.91 -13.99
C ARG A 68 -12.70 4.67 -14.25
N GLU A 69 -13.47 5.75 -14.19
CA GLU A 69 -14.87 5.77 -14.58
C GLU A 69 -15.07 6.76 -15.73
N PHE A 70 -14.82 6.31 -16.95
CA PHE A 70 -14.93 7.13 -18.16
C PHE A 70 -16.38 7.51 -18.50
N SER A 71 -17.35 6.73 -18.03
CA SER A 71 -18.78 6.94 -18.29
C SER A 71 -19.43 7.95 -17.35
N ASN A 72 -18.68 8.57 -16.44
CA ASN A 72 -19.25 9.53 -15.50
C ASN A 72 -19.63 10.85 -16.23
N PRO A 73 -20.92 11.24 -16.24
CA PRO A 73 -21.39 12.41 -17.00
C PRO A 73 -20.91 13.75 -16.44
N VAL A 74 -20.50 13.78 -15.16
CA VAL A 74 -20.11 15.02 -14.47
C VAL A 74 -18.63 15.35 -14.67
N ASP A 75 -17.77 14.32 -14.60
CA ASP A 75 -16.32 14.47 -14.71
C ASP A 75 -15.70 13.32 -15.51
N PRO A 76 -15.16 13.57 -16.71
CA PRO A 76 -14.51 12.55 -17.52
C PRO A 76 -13.23 11.99 -16.87
N ARG A 77 -12.66 12.70 -15.89
CA ARG A 77 -11.47 12.27 -15.12
C ARG A 77 -11.83 11.57 -13.80
N ALA A 78 -13.08 11.20 -13.61
CA ALA A 78 -13.52 10.54 -12.38
C ALA A 78 -12.70 9.28 -12.09
N VAL A 79 -12.10 9.27 -10.89
CA VAL A 79 -11.42 8.11 -10.34
C VAL A 79 -12.24 7.60 -9.18
N ARG A 80 -12.86 6.44 -9.39
CA ARG A 80 -13.68 5.74 -8.42
C ARG A 80 -12.80 4.99 -7.44
N ILE A 81 -13.06 5.20 -6.16
CA ILE A 81 -12.41 4.51 -5.05
C ILE A 81 -13.34 3.39 -4.56
N THR A 82 -12.79 2.18 -4.49
CA THR A 82 -13.51 1.00 -4.02
C THR A 82 -12.74 0.25 -2.95
N TRP A 83 -13.48 -0.43 -2.09
CA TRP A 83 -12.95 -1.32 -1.07
C TRP A 83 -13.79 -2.59 -1.00
N LEU A 84 -13.15 -3.75 -1.17
CA LEU A 84 -13.82 -5.05 -1.25
C LEU A 84 -14.97 -5.09 -2.29
N GLY A 85 -14.83 -4.36 -3.40
CA GLY A 85 -15.85 -4.24 -4.45
C GLY A 85 -16.91 -3.16 -4.17
N GLU A 86 -16.99 -2.65 -2.95
CA GLU A 86 -17.93 -1.62 -2.55
C GLU A 86 -17.41 -0.22 -2.88
N HIS A 87 -18.31 0.69 -3.24
CA HIS A 87 -17.95 2.06 -3.59
C HIS A 87 -17.79 2.93 -2.34
N LEU A 88 -16.61 3.51 -2.15
CA LEU A 88 -16.38 4.46 -1.06
C LEU A 88 -16.53 5.92 -1.50
N GLY A 89 -16.37 6.22 -2.79
CA GLY A 89 -16.45 7.57 -3.32
C GLY A 89 -15.43 7.80 -4.41
N TYR A 90 -15.00 9.06 -4.57
CA TYR A 90 -14.15 9.48 -5.68
C TYR A 90 -12.94 10.28 -5.19
N LEU A 91 -11.92 10.38 -6.04
CA LEU A 91 -10.91 11.41 -5.85
C LEU A 91 -11.49 12.81 -6.15
N PRO A 92 -11.05 13.84 -5.41
CA PRO A 92 -11.43 15.21 -5.67
C PRO A 92 -11.08 15.64 -7.09
N ARG A 93 -11.98 16.36 -7.74
CA ARG A 93 -11.79 16.83 -9.13
C ARG A 93 -10.57 17.71 -9.32
N ALA A 94 -10.16 18.46 -8.29
CA ALA A 94 -8.98 19.32 -8.35
C ALA A 94 -7.67 18.53 -8.48
N ASP A 95 -7.62 17.31 -7.95
CA ASP A 95 -6.37 16.53 -7.82
C ASP A 95 -6.43 15.15 -8.48
N ASN A 96 -7.53 14.83 -9.17
CA ASN A 96 -7.70 13.56 -9.87
C ASN A 96 -6.88 13.47 -11.17
N LEU A 97 -6.25 14.56 -11.63
CA LEU A 97 -5.50 14.60 -12.89
C LEU A 97 -4.36 13.58 -12.92
N LEU A 98 -3.49 13.58 -11.91
CA LEU A 98 -2.35 12.66 -11.86
C LEU A 98 -2.81 11.19 -11.80
N ALA A 99 -3.78 10.90 -10.94
CA ALA A 99 -4.29 9.55 -10.78
C ALA A 99 -5.03 9.05 -12.03
N SER A 100 -5.81 9.93 -12.68
CA SER A 100 -6.52 9.57 -13.91
C SER A 100 -5.57 9.29 -15.05
N ASP A 101 -4.57 10.16 -15.26
CA ASP A 101 -3.56 10.00 -16.29
C ASP A 101 -2.75 8.70 -16.11
N LEU A 102 -2.32 8.40 -14.89
CA LEU A 102 -1.60 7.15 -14.60
C LEU A 102 -2.44 5.91 -14.93
N LEU A 103 -3.71 5.89 -14.53
CA LEU A 103 -4.61 4.78 -14.83
C LEU A 103 -4.91 4.67 -16.33
N ASP A 104 -5.06 5.79 -17.04
CA ASP A 104 -5.29 5.84 -18.48
C ASP A 104 -4.11 5.25 -19.26
N HIS A 105 -2.88 5.40 -18.74
CA HIS A 105 -1.66 4.79 -19.28
C HIS A 105 -1.41 3.36 -18.79
N GLY A 106 -2.36 2.74 -18.09
CA GLY A 106 -2.26 1.36 -17.60
C GLY A 106 -1.34 1.18 -16.40
N ALA A 107 -0.99 2.26 -15.70
CA ALA A 107 -0.27 2.17 -14.44
C ALA A 107 -1.21 1.67 -13.34
N GLU A 108 -0.71 0.78 -12.51
CA GLU A 108 -1.46 0.31 -11.35
C GLU A 108 -1.18 1.24 -10.16
N ILE A 109 -2.23 1.87 -9.64
CA ILE A 109 -2.16 2.73 -8.45
C ILE A 109 -3.10 2.22 -7.37
N ILE A 110 -2.71 2.40 -6.11
CA ILE A 110 -3.51 2.07 -4.94
C ILE A 110 -3.59 3.27 -4.00
N ALA A 111 -4.69 3.40 -3.27
CA ALA A 111 -4.79 4.36 -2.18
C ALA A 111 -4.63 3.60 -0.85
N ARG A 112 -4.11 4.26 0.17
CA ARG A 112 -4.19 3.78 1.54
C ARG A 112 -4.77 4.85 2.44
N ILE A 113 -5.61 4.43 3.37
CA ILE A 113 -6.17 5.34 4.37
C ILE A 113 -5.02 5.84 5.25
N HIS A 114 -4.70 7.12 5.15
CA HIS A 114 -3.71 7.76 6.01
C HIS A 114 -4.31 8.09 7.37
N ASP A 115 -5.49 8.71 7.37
CA ASP A 115 -6.14 9.19 8.58
C ASP A 115 -7.66 9.10 8.46
N LEU A 116 -8.31 8.79 9.58
CA LEU A 116 -9.77 8.73 9.73
C LEU A 116 -10.14 9.67 10.88
N ARG A 117 -10.92 10.71 10.60
CA ARG A 117 -11.37 11.68 11.60
C ARG A 117 -12.89 11.75 11.60
N GLU A 118 -13.48 11.73 12.78
CA GLU A 118 -14.89 12.07 12.94
C GLU A 118 -14.98 13.60 12.98
N SER A 119 -15.08 14.22 11.80
CA SER A 119 -15.27 15.67 11.63
C SER A 119 -16.64 15.95 11.05
N GLU A 120 -17.24 17.08 11.44
CA GLU A 120 -18.46 17.58 10.79
C GLU A 120 -18.20 17.84 9.30
N ASP A 121 -16.98 18.28 8.96
CA ASP A 121 -16.54 18.53 7.59
C ASP A 121 -16.26 17.20 6.85
N PRO A 122 -17.03 16.85 5.80
CA PRO A 122 -16.88 15.59 5.07
C PRO A 122 -15.50 15.39 4.46
N TRP A 123 -14.84 16.48 4.08
CA TRP A 123 -13.55 16.47 3.40
C TRP A 123 -12.39 16.11 4.34
N GLU A 124 -12.55 16.33 5.64
CA GLU A 124 -11.54 15.98 6.64
C GLU A 124 -11.67 14.54 7.15
N ARG A 125 -12.76 13.84 6.81
CA ARG A 125 -13.08 12.56 7.43
C ARG A 125 -12.14 11.45 7.05
N ILE A 126 -11.73 11.40 5.79
CA ILE A 126 -10.84 10.37 5.27
C ILE A 126 -9.75 11.02 4.44
N THR A 127 -8.52 10.90 4.94
CA THR A 127 -7.33 11.28 4.18
C THR A 127 -6.69 10.03 3.60
N LEU A 128 -6.35 10.08 2.32
CA LEU A 128 -5.77 8.98 1.57
C LEU A 128 -4.36 9.34 1.10
N ASN A 129 -3.45 8.39 1.16
CA ASN A 129 -2.17 8.45 0.46
C ASN A 129 -2.27 7.58 -0.80
N VAL A 130 -1.96 8.13 -1.96
CA VAL A 130 -1.93 7.41 -3.24
C VAL A 130 -0.51 6.93 -3.51
N TYR A 131 -0.39 5.69 -3.96
CA TYR A 131 0.86 5.03 -4.28
C TYR A 131 0.78 4.40 -5.66
N LEU A 132 1.85 4.54 -6.44
CA LEU A 132 2.08 3.76 -7.65
C LEU A 132 2.61 2.39 -7.24
N THR A 133 1.88 1.30 -7.52
CA THR A 133 2.42 -0.04 -7.26
C THR A 133 3.47 -0.36 -8.32
N ARG A 134 4.64 -0.82 -7.87
CA ARG A 134 5.67 -1.34 -8.78
C ARG A 134 5.40 -2.81 -9.03
N SER A 135 4.26 -3.11 -9.65
CA SER A 135 3.94 -4.45 -10.07
C SER A 135 4.84 -4.79 -11.26
N GLY A 136 5.78 -5.71 -11.08
CA GLY A 136 6.74 -6.14 -12.11
C GLY A 136 6.14 -6.90 -13.29
N ARG A 137 4.90 -6.59 -13.69
CA ARG A 137 4.20 -7.19 -14.82
C ARG A 137 3.35 -6.16 -15.57
N SER A 138 3.93 -5.01 -15.92
CA SER A 138 3.59 -4.34 -17.17
C SER A 138 4.71 -3.37 -17.50
N SER A 139 5.22 -3.47 -18.71
CA SER A 139 6.19 -2.55 -19.27
C SER A 139 5.62 -1.14 -19.24
N ILE A 140 6.13 -0.29 -18.35
CA ILE A 140 5.93 1.16 -18.47
C ILE A 140 6.47 1.60 -19.84
N PRO A 141 5.71 2.28 -20.72
CA PRO A 141 6.33 3.01 -21.79
C PRO A 141 7.13 4.16 -21.15
N SER A 142 8.41 4.27 -21.51
CA SER A 142 9.38 5.25 -21.02
C SER A 142 9.03 6.73 -21.31
N LEU A 143 7.76 7.10 -21.50
CA LEU A 143 7.36 8.43 -21.93
C LEU A 143 7.18 9.47 -20.81
N ILE A 144 7.23 9.08 -19.54
CA ILE A 144 7.00 10.01 -18.41
C ILE A 144 8.29 10.74 -17.95
N LEU A 145 9.42 10.51 -18.62
CA LEU A 145 10.66 11.26 -18.36
C LEU A 145 11.25 11.86 -19.65
N MET A 146 10.53 12.79 -20.29
CA MET A 146 11.11 13.72 -21.26
C MET A 146 10.71 15.15 -20.87
N PRO A 147 11.66 16.10 -20.73
CA PRO A 147 11.31 17.52 -20.61
C PRO A 147 10.64 18.01 -21.90
N SER A 148 9.75 19.01 -21.77
CA SER A 148 8.81 19.52 -22.79
C SER A 148 9.36 19.93 -24.18
N ASP A 149 10.65 19.76 -24.48
CA ASP A 149 11.28 20.38 -25.65
C ASP A 149 11.19 19.58 -26.96
N ALA A 150 10.75 18.32 -26.94
CA ALA A 150 10.75 17.46 -28.14
C ALA A 150 9.39 17.39 -28.88
N ARG A 151 8.67 18.51 -29.01
CA ARG A 151 7.35 18.54 -29.72
C ARG A 151 7.36 19.22 -31.10
N HIS A 152 8.51 19.64 -31.61
CA HIS A 152 8.60 20.23 -32.94
C HIS A 152 9.80 19.67 -33.70
N LEU A 153 9.59 18.59 -34.45
CA LEU A 153 10.30 18.27 -35.69
C LEU A 153 9.36 17.47 -36.60
#